data_AF-A0A9D7GCB4-F1
#
_entry.id   AF-A0A9D7GCB4-F1
#
_cell.length_a   1.000
_cell.length_b   1.000
_cell.length_c   1.000
_cell.angle_alpha   90.00
_cell.angle_beta   90.00
_cell.angle_gamma   90.00
#
_symmetry.space_group_name_H-M   'P 1'
#
loop_
_entity.id
_entity.type
_entity.pdbx_description
1 polymer ?
#
loop_
_entity_poly.entity_id
_entity_poly.type
_entity_poly.pdbx_seq_one_letter_code
_entity_poly.pdbx_strand_id
1 'polypeptide(L)'
;MERLRTSDAVVVLHGTLRGPQPLDLRACVAVFDAAGTAIHADHILLATRRAQWGGEPWRTSLLIPECADAARAEIFFWEPQRKGFTIEHARLRVLAMEE
;
A
#
# COMPACT_ATOMS: atom_id res chain seq x y z
N MET A 1 0.89 -10.35 -22.63
CA MET A 1 1.36 -9.52 -21.50
C MET A 1 0.50 -8.27 -21.50
N GLU A 2 -0.52 -8.26 -20.66
CA GLU A 2 -1.50 -7.17 -20.59
C GLU A 2 -0.81 -5.94 -19.98
N ARG A 3 -0.60 -4.90 -20.79
CA ARG A 3 -0.13 -3.59 -20.30
C ARG A 3 -1.22 -3.03 -19.41
N LEU A 4 -0.89 -2.69 -18.16
CA LEU A 4 -1.73 -1.82 -17.35
C LEU A 4 -2.05 -0.59 -18.21
N ARG A 5 -3.32 -0.43 -18.60
CA ARG A 5 -3.75 0.79 -19.28
C ARG A 5 -3.58 1.95 -18.31
N THR A 6 -3.06 3.03 -18.85
CA THR A 6 -2.76 4.34 -18.28
C THR A 6 -3.99 5.00 -17.67
N SER A 7 -4.37 4.59 -16.46
CA SER A 7 -5.41 5.26 -15.67
C SER A 7 -4.95 5.37 -14.23
N ASP A 8 -5.19 6.50 -13.60
CA ASP A 8 -5.07 6.64 -12.14
C ASP A 8 -5.85 5.51 -11.46
N ALA A 9 -5.18 4.80 -10.55
CA ALA A 9 -5.78 3.71 -9.82
C ALA A 9 -5.75 3.99 -8.33
N VAL A 10 -6.87 3.78 -7.65
CA VAL A 10 -6.92 3.86 -6.19
C VAL A 10 -6.87 2.45 -5.63
N VAL A 11 -5.90 2.21 -4.76
CA VAL A 11 -5.81 0.96 -4.00
C VAL A 11 -6.40 1.19 -2.63
N VAL A 12 -7.47 0.46 -2.34
CA VAL A 12 -8.05 0.39 -1.00
C VAL A 12 -7.51 -0.84 -0.29
N LEU A 13 -6.92 -0.62 0.88
CA LEU A 13 -6.38 -1.66 1.75
C LEU A 13 -7.13 -1.61 3.07
N HIS A 14 -7.54 -2.77 3.57
CA HIS A 14 -8.11 -2.88 4.90
C HIS A 14 -7.82 -4.24 5.51
N GLY A 15 -7.82 -4.31 6.83
CA GLY A 15 -7.55 -5.55 7.56
C GLY A 15 -7.55 -5.30 9.05
N THR A 16 -6.95 -6.23 9.77
CA THR A 16 -6.73 -6.19 11.21
C THR A 16 -5.23 -6.28 11.47
N LEU A 17 -4.69 -5.48 12.40
CA LEU A 17 -3.25 -5.46 12.69
C LEU A 17 -2.96 -5.83 14.13
N ARG A 18 -1.97 -6.71 14.32
CA ARG A 18 -1.43 -7.09 15.62
C ARG A 18 0.08 -6.87 15.65
N GLY A 19 0.57 -6.26 16.72
CA GLY A 19 2.00 -6.09 16.91
C GLY A 19 2.36 -5.38 18.22
N PRO A 20 3.67 -5.27 18.53
CA PRO A 20 4.14 -4.53 19.68
C PRO A 20 3.86 -3.03 19.52
N GLN A 21 3.43 -2.38 20.60
CA GLN A 21 3.14 -0.95 20.61
C GLN A 21 4.37 -0.12 21.03
N PRO A 22 4.64 1.04 20.39
CA PRO A 22 3.97 1.55 19.19
C PRO A 22 4.49 0.86 17.92
N LEU A 23 3.60 0.61 16.96
CA LEU A 23 3.94 0.12 15.62
C LEU A 23 3.84 1.29 14.62
N ASP A 24 4.89 1.52 13.82
CA ASP A 24 4.94 2.57 12.78
C ASP A 24 4.70 1.99 11.39
N LEU A 25 3.70 1.12 11.26
CA LEU A 25 3.48 0.39 10.02
C LEU A 25 3.01 1.33 8.90
N ARG A 26 3.64 1.21 7.75
CA ARG A 26 3.33 1.96 6.54
C ARG A 26 2.80 1.01 5.48
N ALA A 27 1.81 1.46 4.71
CA ALA A 27 1.49 0.85 3.43
C ALA A 27 2.22 1.64 2.35
N CYS A 28 3.03 0.96 1.56
CA CYS A 28 3.88 1.54 0.52
C CYS A 28 3.38 1.13 -0.85
N VAL A 29 3.58 2.01 -1.82
CA VAL A 29 3.44 1.73 -3.25
C VAL A 29 4.77 1.99 -3.93
N ALA A 30 5.18 1.11 -4.83
CA ALA A 30 6.31 1.33 -5.72
C ALA A 30 5.88 1.00 -7.16
N VAL A 31 6.09 1.93 -8.08
CA VAL A 31 5.84 1.74 -9.51
C VAL A 31 7.17 1.53 -10.21
N PHE A 32 7.24 0.50 -11.04
CA PHE A 32 8.45 0.11 -11.73
C PHE A 32 8.28 0.18 -13.24
N ASP A 33 9.35 0.56 -13.93
CA ASP A 33 9.46 0.46 -15.37
C ASP A 33 9.68 -0.99 -15.85
N ALA A 34 9.79 -1.19 -17.16
CA ALA A 34 10.02 -2.50 -17.76
C ALA A 34 11.42 -3.08 -17.47
N ALA A 35 12.39 -2.25 -17.10
CA ALA A 35 13.73 -2.67 -16.69
C ALA A 35 13.77 -3.08 -15.20
N GLY A 36 12.70 -2.82 -14.45
CA GLY A 36 12.62 -3.09 -13.02
C GLY A 36 13.12 -1.94 -12.14
N THR A 37 13.34 -0.75 -12.71
CA THR A 37 13.70 0.46 -11.95
C THR A 37 12.46 1.05 -11.31
N ALA A 38 12.54 1.40 -10.02
CA ALA A 38 11.46 2.16 -9.38
C ALA A 38 11.44 3.60 -9.92
N ILE A 39 10.34 3.97 -10.57
CA ILE A 39 10.14 5.30 -11.16
C ILE A 39 9.24 6.20 -10.31
N HIS A 40 8.50 5.59 -9.38
CA HIS A 40 7.73 6.30 -8.37
C HIS A 40 7.63 5.44 -7.10
N ALA A 41 7.67 6.07 -5.94
CA ALA A 41 7.42 5.42 -4.66
C ALA A 41 6.75 6.40 -3.69
N ASP A 42 5.75 5.91 -2.98
CA ASP A 42 5.07 6.68 -1.94
C ASP A 42 4.65 5.74 -0.79
N HIS A 43 4.32 6.31 0.36
CA HIS A 43 3.82 5.55 1.49
C HIS A 43 2.86 6.37 2.36
N ILE A 44 1.89 5.67 2.95
CA ILE A 44 1.01 6.23 3.96
C ILE A 44 1.24 5.53 5.30
N LEU A 45 1.30 6.34 6.35
CA LEU A 45 1.33 5.84 7.71
C LEU A 45 -0.04 5.24 8.06
N LEU A 46 -0.08 3.96 8.42
CA LEU A 46 -1.31 3.31 8.85
C LEU A 46 -1.66 3.69 10.30
N ALA A 47 -0.66 4.13 11.09
CA ALA A 47 -0.83 4.67 12.43
C ALA A 47 -1.51 6.05 12.37
N THR A 48 -2.80 6.08 12.08
CA THR A 48 -3.61 7.22 12.54
C THR A 48 -3.65 7.17 14.06
N ARG A 49 -3.66 8.32 14.75
CA ARG A 49 -3.41 8.51 16.20
C ARG A 49 -4.29 7.68 17.19
N ARG A 50 -5.08 6.71 16.72
CA ARG A 50 -6.01 5.89 17.51
C ARG A 50 -5.90 4.36 17.28
N ALA A 51 -5.13 3.87 16.31
CA ALA A 51 -4.98 2.43 16.12
C ALA A 51 -4.02 1.87 17.18
N GLN A 52 -4.54 1.12 18.15
CA GLN A 52 -3.72 0.49 19.20
C GLN A 52 -3.04 -0.80 18.73
N TRP A 53 -3.19 -1.20 17.46
CA TRP A 53 -2.54 -2.39 16.89
C TRP A 53 -2.75 -3.66 17.73
N GLY A 54 -3.89 -3.71 18.43
CA GLY A 54 -4.35 -4.80 19.30
C GLY A 54 -5.34 -5.72 18.61
N GLY A 55 -5.47 -5.63 17.29
CA GLY A 55 -6.50 -6.30 16.52
C GLY A 55 -7.66 -5.40 16.11
N GLU A 56 -7.50 -4.07 16.16
CA GLU A 56 -8.50 -3.17 15.61
C GLU A 56 -8.50 -3.21 14.06
N PRO A 57 -9.68 -3.07 13.44
CA PRO A 57 -9.78 -2.94 12.00
C PRO A 57 -9.19 -1.59 11.55
N TRP A 58 -8.46 -1.62 10.45
CA TRP A 58 -7.93 -0.43 9.78
C TRP A 58 -8.35 -0.42 8.31
N ARG A 59 -8.41 0.77 7.73
CA ARG A 59 -8.67 0.98 6.31
C ARG A 59 -7.91 2.20 5.84
N THR A 60 -7.22 2.08 4.71
CA THR A 60 -6.53 3.19 4.03
C THR A 60 -6.72 3.11 2.52
N SER A 61 -6.34 4.17 1.83
CA SER A 61 -6.27 4.23 0.38
C SER A 61 -4.97 4.88 -0.06
N LEU A 62 -4.40 4.35 -1.15
CA LEU A 62 -3.22 4.88 -1.82
C LEU A 62 -3.58 5.17 -3.28
N LEU A 63 -3.08 6.28 -3.80
CA LEU A 63 -3.15 6.57 -5.23
C LEU A 63 -1.93 5.93 -5.91
N ILE A 64 -2.15 5.22 -7.01
CA ILE A 64 -1.11 4.85 -7.95
C ILE A 64 -1.16 5.91 -9.05
N PRO A 65 -0.16 6.81 -9.12
CA PRO A 65 -0.16 7.85 -10.12
C PRO A 65 0.05 7.25 -11.51
N GLU A 66 -0.53 7.88 -12.51
CA GLU A 66 -0.14 7.64 -13.90
C GLU A 66 1.35 7.97 -14.10
N CYS A 67 2.10 6.99 -14.59
CA CYS A 67 3.51 7.14 -14.97
C CYS A 67 3.69 6.58 -16.38
N ALA A 68 4.20 7.39 -17.31
CA ALA A 68 4.28 7.05 -18.74
C ALA A 68 5.01 5.71 -19.01
N ASP A 69 6.05 5.42 -18.23
CA ASP A 69 6.89 4.23 -18.38
C ASP A 69 6.52 3.09 -17.42
N ALA A 70 5.36 3.16 -16.74
CA ALA A 70 4.95 2.13 -15.78
C ALA A 70 4.72 0.77 -16.45
N ALA A 71 5.37 -0.26 -15.91
CA ALA A 71 5.13 -1.65 -16.27
C ALA A 71 4.38 -2.43 -15.19
N ARG A 72 4.60 -2.10 -13.91
CA ARG A 72 3.98 -2.77 -12.76
C ARG A 72 3.97 -1.87 -11.53
N ALA A 73 3.05 -2.14 -10.61
CA ALA A 73 3.05 -1.56 -9.27
C ALA A 73 3.11 -2.67 -8.21
N GLU A 74 3.89 -2.46 -7.16
CA GLU A 74 3.92 -3.29 -5.95
C GLU A 74 3.31 -2.53 -4.79
N ILE A 75 2.65 -3.29 -3.91
CA ILE A 75 2.14 -2.80 -2.63
C ILE A 75 2.69 -3.69 -1.54
N PHE A 76 3.31 -3.09 -0.55
CA PHE A 76 3.90 -3.81 0.56
C PHE A 76 3.77 -3.02 1.85
N PHE A 77 3.96 -3.71 2.97
CA PHE A 77 3.98 -3.11 4.28
C PHE A 77 5.42 -2.96 4.76
N TRP A 78 5.73 -1.80 5.33
CA TRP A 78 7.05 -1.52 5.86
C TRP A 78 6.96 -1.02 7.30
N GLU A 79 7.75 -1.64 8.17
CA GLU A 79 7.98 -1.18 9.53
C GLU A 79 9.45 -0.73 9.64
N PRO A 80 9.73 0.59 9.69
CA PRO A 80 11.08 1.12 9.83
C PRO A 80 11.89 0.55 10.99
N GLN A 81 11.26 0.25 12.13
CA GLN A 81 11.97 -0.30 13.30
C GLN A 81 12.07 -1.83 13.26
N ARG A 82 11.62 -2.46 12.16
CA ARG A 82 11.65 -3.91 11.93
C ARG A 82 10.97 -4.73 13.02
N LYS A 83 9.96 -4.14 13.69
CA LYS A 83 9.14 -4.90 14.64
C LYS A 83 8.32 -5.95 13.91
N GLY A 84 8.19 -7.13 14.51
CA GLY A 84 7.30 -8.17 13.99
C GLY A 84 5.84 -7.75 14.12
N PHE A 85 5.07 -7.94 13.06
CA PHE A 85 3.63 -7.66 13.03
C PHE A 85 2.90 -8.73 12.20
N THR A 86 1.61 -8.87 12.45
CA THR A 86 0.71 -9.71 11.68
C THR A 86 -0.42 -8.87 11.12
N ILE A 87 -0.76 -9.11 9.85
CA ILE A 87 -1.97 -8.57 9.23
C ILE A 87 -2.95 -9.73 9.05
N GLU A 88 -4.07 -9.63 9.75
CA GLU A 88 -5.16 -10.60 9.69
C GLU A 88 -6.28 -10.05 8.80
N HIS A 89 -6.96 -10.93 8.05
CA HIS A 89 -8.12 -10.58 7.21
C HIS A 89 -7.89 -9.42 6.23
N ALA A 90 -6.69 -9.34 5.65
CA ALA A 90 -6.34 -8.30 4.69
C ALA A 90 -7.14 -8.42 3.39
N ARG A 91 -7.58 -7.29 2.85
CA ARG A 91 -8.13 -7.20 1.49
C ARG A 91 -7.54 -6.01 0.77
N LEU A 92 -7.19 -6.26 -0.49
CA LEU A 92 -6.75 -5.27 -1.46
C LEU A 92 -7.80 -5.16 -2.56
N ARG A 93 -8.17 -3.93 -2.91
CA ARG A 93 -9.02 -3.64 -4.07
C ARG A 93 -8.39 -2.54 -4.89
N VAL A 94 -8.21 -2.79 -6.18
CA VAL A 94 -7.84 -1.76 -7.16
C VAL A 94 -9.13 -1.21 -7.76
N LEU A 95 -9.30 0.10 -7.70
CA LEU A 95 -10.38 0.83 -8.33
C LEU A 95 -9.77 1.60 -9.49
N ALA A 96 -10.21 1.29 -10.71
CA ALA A 96 -9.92 2.16 -11.84
C ALA A 96 -10.71 3.46 -11.65
N MET A 97 -10.07 4.61 -11.82
CA MET A 97 -10.80 5.85 -11.96
C MET A 97 -11.29 5.93 -13.40
N GLU A 98 -12.60 5.78 -13.61
CA GLU A 98 -13.22 6.09 -14.89
C GLU A 98 -13.18 7.62 -15.09
N GLU A 99 -12.68 8.06 -16.25
CA GLU A 99 -12.74 9.47 -16.69
C GLU A 99 -14.17 9.92 -17.01
#